data_AF-A0A7S4DZG5-F1
#
_entry.id   AF-A0A7S4DZG5-F1
#
_cell.length_a   1.000
_cell.length_b   1.000
_cell.length_c   1.000
_cell.angle_alpha   90.00
_cell.angle_beta   90.00
_cell.angle_gamma   90.00
#
_symmetry.space_group_name_H-M   'P 1'
#
loop_
_entity.id
_entity.type
_entity.pdbx_description
1 polymer ?
#
loop_
_entity_poly.entity_id
_entity_poly.type
_entity_poly.pdbx_seq_one_letter_code
_entity_poly.pdbx_strand_id
1 'polypeptide(L)'
;MEKDIKAFKAAGANGVVIGCLNKDGSVDEPCCRMLVQAARPMSVTFHRAFDVARDPIEALQACKRLGVNHILTSGQQASAGDPRAKRLIRRLVDESEGKVSIIAGGGV
;
A
#
# COMPACT_ATOMS: atom_id res chain seq x y z
N MET A 1 -4.85 -3.91 -15.63
CA MET A 1 -3.91 -3.96 -14.49
C MET A 1 -2.81 -5.00 -14.69
N GLU A 2 -3.07 -6.31 -14.65
CA GLU A 2 -1.97 -7.31 -14.76
C GLU A 2 -1.18 -7.21 -16.07
N LYS A 3 -1.87 -7.07 -17.21
CA LYS A 3 -1.25 -6.86 -18.53
C LYS A 3 -0.36 -5.62 -18.55
N ASP A 4 -0.81 -4.52 -17.94
CA ASP A 4 -0.06 -3.26 -17.86
C ASP A 4 1.20 -3.42 -17.00
N ILE A 5 1.10 -4.11 -15.87
CA ILE A 5 2.26 -4.42 -15.02
C ILE A 5 3.32 -5.20 -15.81
N LYS A 6 2.92 -6.20 -16.61
CA LYS A 6 3.85 -6.97 -17.46
C LYS A 6 4.49 -6.08 -18.53
N ALA A 7 3.72 -5.18 -19.13
CA ALA A 7 4.23 -4.23 -20.12
C ALA A 7 5.25 -3.25 -19.50
N PHE A 8 4.96 -2.66 -18.33
CA PHE A 8 5.88 -1.77 -17.63
C PHE A 8 7.16 -2.49 -17.18
N LYS A 9 7.03 -3.74 -16.75
CA LYS A 9 8.18 -4.59 -16.43
C LYS A 9 9.07 -4.81 -17.65
N ALA A 10 8.47 -5.14 -18.80
CA ALA A 10 9.21 -5.31 -20.05
C ALA A 10 9.87 -4.01 -20.53
N ALA A 11 9.26 -2.86 -20.21
CA ALA A 11 9.82 -1.53 -20.47
C ALA A 11 10.90 -1.09 -19.47
N GLY A 12 11.24 -1.91 -18.46
CA GLY A 12 12.32 -1.64 -17.52
C GLY A 12 11.93 -0.85 -16.27
N ALA A 13 10.64 -0.78 -15.92
CA ALA A 13 10.22 -0.15 -14.66
C ALA A 13 10.85 -0.84 -13.43
N ASN A 14 11.23 -0.06 -12.42
CA ASN A 14 11.78 -0.58 -11.17
C ASN A 14 10.70 -0.94 -10.13
N GLY A 15 9.50 -0.41 -10.31
CA GLY A 15 8.41 -0.56 -9.37
C GLY A 15 7.05 -0.22 -9.97
N VAL A 16 6.00 -0.70 -9.32
CA VAL A 16 4.61 -0.36 -9.63
C VAL A 16 3.88 0.06 -8.37
N VAL A 17 2.85 0.87 -8.56
CA VAL A 17 1.96 1.31 -7.48
C VAL A 17 0.57 0.76 -7.76
N ILE A 18 0.01 0.03 -6.80
CA ILE A 18 -1.29 -0.64 -6.91
C ILE A 18 -2.10 -0.47 -5.63
N GLY A 19 -3.33 -0.97 -5.63
CA GLY A 19 -4.10 -1.22 -4.42
C GLY A 19 -5.56 -1.48 -4.76
N CYS A 20 -6.13 -2.52 -4.18
CA CYS A 20 -7.50 -2.92 -4.42
C CYS A 20 -8.18 -3.19 -3.08
N LEU A 21 -9.42 -2.71 -2.95
CA LEU A 21 -10.27 -2.94 -1.79
C LEU A 21 -11.54 -3.67 -2.21
N ASN A 22 -12.05 -4.49 -1.31
CA ASN A 22 -13.39 -5.04 -1.38
C ASN A 22 -14.43 -3.93 -1.11
N LYS A 23 -15.70 -4.22 -1.43
CA LYS A 23 -16.82 -3.30 -1.17
C LYS A 23 -16.98 -2.92 0.30
N ASP A 24 -16.53 -3.78 1.22
CA ASP A 24 -16.57 -3.53 2.67
C ASP A 24 -15.37 -2.72 3.19
N GLY A 25 -14.46 -2.30 2.29
CA GLY A 25 -13.27 -1.53 2.61
C GLY A 25 -12.08 -2.37 3.12
N SER A 26 -12.19 -3.70 3.18
CA SER A 26 -11.03 -4.57 3.43
C SER A 26 -10.14 -4.66 2.19
N VAL A 27 -8.86 -5.05 2.35
CA VAL A 27 -7.96 -5.27 1.21
C VAL A 27 -8.44 -6.47 0.39
N ASP A 28 -8.57 -6.29 -0.93
CA ASP A 28 -8.83 -7.39 -1.86
C ASP A 28 -7.52 -8.19 -2.04
N GLU A 29 -7.26 -9.10 -1.10
CA GLU A 29 -6.05 -9.93 -1.11
C GLU A 29 -5.92 -10.81 -2.37
N PRO A 30 -6.98 -11.50 -2.87
CA PRO A 30 -6.87 -12.25 -4.12
C PRO A 30 -6.40 -11.40 -5.31
N CYS A 31 -7.02 -10.23 -5.52
CA CYS A 31 -6.62 -9.33 -6.60
C CYS A 31 -5.20 -8.80 -6.39
N CYS A 32 -4.90 -8.30 -5.19
CA CYS A 32 -3.57 -7.76 -4.89
C CYS A 32 -2.47 -8.82 -5.01
N ARG A 33 -2.74 -10.08 -4.63
CA ARG A 33 -1.77 -11.19 -4.75
C ARG A 33 -1.39 -11.44 -6.20
N MET A 34 -2.37 -11.48 -7.11
CA MET A 34 -2.14 -11.63 -8.54
C MET A 34 -1.27 -10.48 -9.09
N LEU A 35 -1.57 -9.24 -8.69
CA LEU A 35 -0.82 -8.06 -9.14
C LEU A 35 0.61 -8.03 -8.59
N VAL A 36 0.81 -8.34 -7.31
CA VAL A 36 2.15 -8.42 -6.69
C VAL A 36 2.98 -9.51 -7.37
N GLN A 37 2.39 -10.67 -7.66
CA GLN A 37 3.09 -11.76 -8.35
C GLN A 37 3.52 -11.34 -9.77
N ALA A 38 2.65 -10.66 -10.52
CA ALA A 38 2.98 -10.15 -11.85
C ALA A 38 4.08 -9.07 -11.81
N ALA A 39 4.17 -8.30 -10.73
CA ALA A 39 5.16 -7.24 -10.56
C ALA A 39 6.57 -7.76 -10.25
N ARG A 40 6.70 -8.90 -9.54
CA ARG A 40 8.02 -9.42 -9.14
C ARG A 40 8.97 -9.56 -10.33
N PRO A 41 10.26 -9.15 -10.21
CA PRO A 41 10.94 -8.71 -8.99
C PRO A 41 10.87 -7.19 -8.74
N MET A 42 10.05 -6.43 -9.47
CA MET A 42 9.89 -4.99 -9.23
C MET A 42 9.34 -4.71 -7.82
N SER A 43 9.66 -3.53 -7.28
CA SER A 43 9.08 -3.06 -6.02
C SER A 43 7.58 -2.77 -6.17
N VAL A 44 6.81 -3.03 -5.12
CA VAL A 44 5.38 -2.76 -5.08
C VAL A 44 5.05 -1.78 -3.96
N THR A 45 4.36 -0.69 -4.30
CA THR A 45 3.79 0.25 -3.33
C THR A 45 2.27 0.11 -3.32
N PHE A 46 1.66 -0.04 -2.14
CA PHE A 46 0.22 0.09 -1.97
C PHE A 46 -0.14 1.58 -1.83
N HIS A 47 -0.88 2.14 -2.79
CA HIS A 47 -1.23 3.56 -2.80
C HIS A 47 -2.28 3.96 -1.75
N ARG A 48 -2.75 5.20 -1.84
CA ARG A 48 -3.76 5.82 -0.97
C ARG A 48 -5.14 5.17 -0.94
N ALA A 49 -5.39 4.06 -1.63
CA ALA A 49 -6.49 3.18 -1.25
C ALA A 49 -6.40 2.75 0.22
N PHE A 50 -5.19 2.71 0.78
CA PHE A 50 -4.98 2.52 2.22
C PHE A 50 -5.70 3.57 3.07
N ASP A 51 -5.78 4.82 2.59
CA ASP A 51 -6.42 5.93 3.32
C ASP A 51 -7.94 5.78 3.43
N VAL A 52 -8.55 4.94 2.60
CA VAL A 52 -10.00 4.64 2.61
C VAL A 52 -10.30 3.19 2.99
N ALA A 53 -9.28 2.43 3.41
CA ALA A 53 -9.47 1.09 3.96
C ALA A 53 -10.20 1.17 5.31
N ARG A 54 -11.10 0.22 5.56
CA ARG A 54 -11.94 0.19 6.77
C ARG A 54 -11.13 0.14 8.07
N ASP A 55 -10.09 -0.68 8.09
CA ASP A 55 -9.19 -0.83 9.24
C ASP A 55 -7.72 -0.74 8.75
N PRO A 56 -6.95 0.26 9.19
CA PRO A 56 -5.58 0.46 8.72
C PRO A 56 -4.61 -0.62 9.25
N ILE A 57 -4.88 -1.23 10.40
CA ILE A 57 -4.04 -2.30 10.95
C ILE A 57 -4.32 -3.61 10.20
N GLU A 58 -5.57 -3.94 9.94
CA GLU A 58 -5.94 -5.08 9.09
C GLU A 58 -5.31 -4.95 7.70
N ALA A 59 -5.39 -3.75 7.10
CA ALA A 59 -4.78 -3.45 5.81
C ALA A 59 -3.25 -3.56 5.82
N LEU A 60 -2.57 -3.10 6.88
CA LEU A 60 -1.13 -3.27 7.06
C LEU A 60 -0.75 -4.77 7.11
N GLN A 61 -1.48 -5.58 7.88
CA GLN A 61 -1.21 -7.00 7.96
C GLN A 61 -1.44 -7.72 6.63
N ALA A 62 -2.48 -7.33 5.87
CA ALA A 62 -2.69 -7.83 4.52
C ALA A 62 -1.51 -7.47 3.60
N CYS A 63 -1.04 -6.22 3.61
CA CYS A 63 0.12 -5.79 2.85
C CYS A 63 1.40 -6.57 3.22
N LYS A 64 1.62 -6.84 4.51
CA LYS A 64 2.72 -7.70 4.99
C LYS A 64 2.61 -9.11 4.41
N ARG A 65 1.43 -9.75 4.46
CA ARG A 65 1.19 -11.10 3.90
C ARG A 65 1.41 -11.16 2.39
N LEU A 66 1.03 -10.10 1.68
CA LEU A 66 1.15 -10.01 0.23
C LEU A 66 2.60 -9.76 -0.24
N GLY A 67 3.47 -9.28 0.65
CA GLY A 67 4.85 -8.91 0.30
C GLY A 67 4.95 -7.57 -0.42
N VAL A 68 4.08 -6.63 -0.08
CA VAL A 68 4.18 -5.22 -0.51
C VAL A 68 5.42 -4.59 0.13
N ASN A 69 6.17 -3.77 -0.61
CA ASN A 69 7.37 -3.11 -0.11
C ASN A 69 7.06 -1.82 0.64
N HIS A 70 6.11 -1.03 0.14
CA HIS A 70 5.78 0.29 0.69
C HIS A 70 4.27 0.52 0.78
N ILE A 71 3.82 1.29 1.77
CA ILE A 71 2.45 1.82 1.86
C ILE A 71 2.52 3.34 1.79
N LEU A 72 1.81 3.95 0.84
CA LEU A 72 1.63 5.40 0.74
C LEU A 72 0.32 5.81 1.42
N THR A 73 0.41 6.66 2.45
CA THR A 73 -0.75 7.05 3.26
C THR A 73 -0.66 8.50 3.75
N SER A 74 -1.81 9.16 3.84
CA SER A 74 -2.02 10.43 4.56
C SER A 74 -2.49 10.23 6.00
N GLY A 75 -2.30 9.03 6.56
CA GLY A 75 -2.80 8.65 7.88
C GLY A 75 -4.33 8.68 7.96
N GLN A 76 -5.02 8.34 6.87
CA GLN A 76 -6.49 8.41 6.75
C GLN A 76 -7.06 9.82 7.01
N GLN A 77 -6.25 10.87 6.85
CA GLN A 77 -6.69 12.26 6.94
C GLN A 77 -6.53 12.98 5.59
N ALA A 78 -7.03 14.21 5.49
CA ALA A 78 -6.83 15.03 4.29
C ALA A 78 -5.34 15.35 4.02
N SER A 79 -4.53 15.51 5.08
CA SER A 79 -3.10 15.75 5.00
C SER A 79 -2.32 14.90 6.00
N ALA A 80 -1.14 14.42 5.60
CA ALA A 80 -0.19 13.74 6.48
C ALA A 80 0.36 14.65 7.59
N GLY A 81 0.23 15.97 7.44
CA GLY A 81 0.60 16.97 8.44
C GLY A 81 -0.34 17.02 9.64
N ASP A 82 -1.57 16.51 9.53
CA ASP A 82 -2.56 16.49 10.61
C ASP A 82 -2.02 15.72 11.83
N PRO A 83 -2.16 16.24 13.07
CA PRO A 83 -1.73 15.53 14.27
C PRO A 83 -2.32 14.12 14.44
N ARG A 84 -3.55 13.88 13.98
CA ARG A 84 -4.18 12.54 13.96
C ARG A 84 -3.50 11.63 12.94
N ALA A 85 -3.18 12.14 11.76
CA ALA A 85 -2.45 11.40 10.74
C ALA A 85 -1.08 10.96 11.28
N LYS A 86 -0.33 11.90 11.89
CA LYS A 86 0.99 11.62 12.48
C LYS A 86 0.92 10.51 13.54
N ARG A 87 -0.12 10.49 14.38
CA ARG A 87 -0.33 9.42 15.37
C ARG A 87 -0.55 8.06 14.70
N LEU A 88 -1.41 8.00 13.69
CA LEU A 88 -1.67 6.74 12.97
C LEU A 88 -0.42 6.28 12.21
N ILE A 89 0.25 7.17 11.47
CA ILE A 89 1.48 6.88 10.73
C ILE A 89 2.55 6.34 11.68
N ARG A 90 2.72 6.95 12.86
CA ARG A 90 3.67 6.43 13.86
C ARG A 90 3.33 5.01 14.28
N ARG A 91 2.06 4.74 14.61
CA ARG A 91 1.61 3.39 14.94
C ARG A 91 1.88 2.39 13.81
N LEU A 92 1.62 2.79 12.56
CA LEU A 92 1.87 1.93 11.39
C LEU A 92 3.35 1.61 11.20
N VAL A 93 4.24 2.58 11.46
CA VAL A 93 5.69 2.36 11.42
C VAL A 93 6.11 1.33 12.49
N ASP A 94 5.57 1.46 13.70
CA ASP A 94 5.91 0.54 14.79
C ASP A 94 5.38 -0.89 14.49
N GLU A 95 4.14 -1.03 14.02
CA GLU A 95 3.48 -2.30 13.69
C GLU A 95 4.00 -2.96 12.39
N SER A 96 4.69 -2.20 11.52
CA SER A 96 5.24 -2.75 10.28
C SER A 96 6.43 -3.66 10.53
N GLU A 97 7.12 -3.51 11.67
CA GLU A 97 8.30 -4.28 12.08
C GLU A 97 9.39 -4.29 11.00
N GLY A 98 9.49 -3.22 10.21
CA GLY A 98 10.43 -3.12 9.09
C GLY A 98 10.13 -4.02 7.88
N LYS A 99 9.03 -4.79 7.91
CA LYS A 99 8.64 -5.67 6.79
C LYS A 99 7.99 -4.89 5.64
N VAL A 100 7.41 -3.74 5.95
CA VAL A 100 6.81 -2.80 4.99
C VAL A 100 7.20 -1.39 5.39
N SER A 101 7.66 -0.58 4.44
CA SER A 101 8.00 0.82 4.67
C SER A 101 6.75 1.69 4.58
N ILE A 102 6.56 2.58 5.54
CA ILE A 102 5.45 3.55 5.51
C ILE A 102 5.95 4.86 4.89
N ILE A 103 5.27 5.34 3.85
CA ILE A 103 5.55 6.59 3.16
C ILE A 103 4.42 7.56 3.47
N ALA A 104 4.73 8.64 4.20
CA ALA A 104 3.80 9.71 4.44
C ALA A 104 3.58 10.52 3.14
N GLY A 105 2.33 10.72 2.75
CA GLY A 105 1.95 11.46 1.54
C GLY A 105 0.62 12.20 1.69
N GLY A 106 0.38 13.21 0.85
CA GLY A 106 -0.82 14.04 0.91
C GLY A 106 -0.60 15.33 1.70
N GLY A 107 -0.37 16.43 0.98
CA GLY A 107 -0.14 17.76 1.58
C GLY A 107 1.01 17.79 2.57
N VAL A 108 2.09 17.08 2.25
CA VAL A 108 3.35 17.01 3.03
C VAL A 108 4.04 18.36 3.01
#